data_AF-A0A8H7RZ33-F1
#
_entry.id   AF-A0A8H7RZ33-F1
#
_cell.length_a   1.000
_cell.length_b   1.000
_cell.length_c   1.000
_cell.angle_alpha   90.00
_cell.angle_beta   90.00
_cell.angle_gamma   90.00
#
_symmetry.space_group_name_H-M   'P 1'
#
loop_
_entity.id
_entity.type
_entity.pdbx_description
1 polymer ?
#
loop_
_entity_poly.entity_id
_entity_poly.type
_entity_poly.pdbx_seq_one_letter_code
_entity_poly.pdbx_strand_id
1 'polypeptide(L)'
;MTTTENNHDHQNSLSRRLDELQTLTARLKNDQVQYQKLHEQYTSDISQLMESTDTSSTEYEKATNQVDEIKRKISELLERKKQIHSELELQKEGRLLDQLKQIDLENDLASVTEQHETLVKKDDSLRARQKSMKCRVCGKRGVEFALLPCFHFCYCEPCVKEISVCVICDESKQGIQKIYYG
;
A
#
# COMPACT_ATOMS: atom_id res chain seq x y z
N MET A 1 24.68 117.95 42.97
CA MET A 1 25.61 116.80 42.91
C MET A 1 24.89 115.44 42.95
N THR A 2 23.60 115.37 42.60
CA THR A 2 22.75 114.16 42.73
C THR A 2 22.45 113.43 41.41
N THR A 3 22.80 114.02 40.26
CA THR A 3 22.55 113.44 38.93
C THR A 3 23.63 112.47 38.46
N THR A 4 24.86 112.61 38.95
CA THR A 4 26.00 111.74 38.60
C THR A 4 25.98 110.41 39.36
N GLU A 5 25.51 110.40 40.61
CA GLU A 5 25.37 109.17 41.42
C GLU A 5 24.24 108.27 40.90
N ASN A 6 23.06 108.84 40.61
CA ASN A 6 21.94 108.10 40.00
C ASN A 6 22.27 107.51 38.62
N ASN A 7 23.11 108.19 37.84
CA ASN A 7 23.52 107.70 36.52
C ASN A 7 24.54 106.55 36.64
N HIS A 8 25.42 106.60 37.64
CA HIS A 8 26.37 105.53 37.92
C HIS A 8 25.66 104.25 38.41
N ASP A 9 24.67 104.38 39.30
CA ASP A 9 23.88 103.25 39.78
C ASP A 9 23.02 102.61 38.67
N HIS A 10 22.46 103.43 37.78
CA HIS A 10 21.73 102.94 36.61
C HIS A 10 22.65 102.21 35.63
N GLN A 11 23.86 102.74 35.39
CA GLN A 11 24.87 102.13 34.54
C GLN A 11 25.38 100.79 35.11
N ASN A 12 25.55 100.70 36.42
CA ASN A 12 25.89 99.45 37.12
C ASN A 12 24.76 98.41 37.05
N SER A 13 23.50 98.83 37.16
CA SER A 13 22.34 97.95 37.00
C SER A 13 22.19 97.41 35.56
N LEU A 14 22.46 98.24 34.55
CA LEU A 14 22.45 97.83 33.16
C LEU A 14 23.60 96.86 32.86
N SER A 15 24.79 97.08 33.41
CA SER A 15 25.93 96.17 33.27
C SER A 15 25.61 94.78 33.84
N ARG A 16 25.04 94.69 35.05
CA ARG A 16 24.65 93.40 35.66
C ARG A 16 23.63 92.64 34.82
N ARG A 17 22.61 93.33 34.30
CA ARG A 17 21.62 92.72 33.39
C ARG A 17 22.26 92.24 32.09
N LEU A 18 23.25 92.96 31.58
CA LEU A 18 23.98 92.58 30.38
C LEU A 18 24.82 91.31 30.62
N ASP A 19 25.47 91.19 31.79
CA ASP A 19 26.20 90.00 32.22
C ASP A 19 25.26 88.78 32.41
N GLU A 20 24.07 89.00 33.00
CA GLU A 20 23.02 87.99 33.15
C GLU A 20 22.53 87.48 31.78
N LEU A 21 22.25 88.40 30.84
CA LEU A 21 21.84 88.06 29.48
C LEU A 21 22.94 87.33 28.70
N GLN A 22 24.21 87.70 28.89
CA GLN A 22 25.35 86.98 28.30
C GLN A 22 25.45 85.56 28.88
N THR A 23 25.28 85.40 30.18
CA THR A 23 25.31 84.09 30.85
C THR A 23 24.16 83.20 30.38
N LEU A 24 22.95 83.75 30.26
CA LEU A 24 21.78 83.06 29.72
C LEU A 24 21.99 82.66 28.25
N THR A 25 22.56 83.55 27.43
CA THR A 25 22.87 83.26 26.03
C THR A 25 23.88 82.12 25.91
N ALA A 26 24.90 82.08 26.76
CA ALA A 26 25.87 80.99 26.79
C ALA A 26 25.24 79.65 27.17
N ARG A 27 24.33 79.64 28.16
CA ARG A 27 23.56 78.45 28.54
C ARG A 27 22.68 77.95 27.41
N LEU A 28 21.90 78.84 26.79
CA LEU A 28 21.03 78.48 25.66
C LEU A 28 21.82 77.92 24.47
N LYS A 29 23.01 78.47 24.18
CA LYS A 29 23.90 77.92 23.15
C LYS A 29 24.39 76.52 23.52
N ASN A 30 24.76 76.28 24.78
CA ASN A 30 25.16 74.95 25.23
C ASN A 30 24.01 73.95 25.12
N ASP A 31 22.81 74.32 25.58
CA ASP A 31 21.62 73.47 25.49
C ASP A 31 21.27 73.17 24.03
N GLN A 32 21.37 74.16 23.14
CA GLN A 32 21.17 73.96 21.69
C GLN A 32 22.12 72.90 21.12
N VAL A 33 23.41 72.92 21.52
CA VAL A 33 24.39 71.91 21.09
C VAL A 33 24.04 70.53 21.66
N GLN A 34 23.58 70.45 22.90
CA GLN A 34 23.14 69.18 23.50
C GLN A 34 21.91 68.61 22.78
N TYR A 35 20.92 69.44 22.47
CA TYR A 35 19.74 69.03 21.71
C TYR A 35 20.10 68.57 20.29
N GLN A 36 21.05 69.23 19.63
CA GLN A 36 21.53 68.80 18.31
C GLN A 36 22.15 67.39 18.36
N LYS A 37 23.04 67.13 19.33
CA LYS A 37 23.64 65.80 19.52
C LYS A 37 22.58 64.74 19.81
N LEU A 38 21.62 65.05 20.68
CA LEU A 38 20.54 64.14 21.02
C LEU A 38 19.63 63.85 19.81
N HIS A 39 19.36 64.85 18.98
CA HIS A 39 18.59 64.69 17.75
C HIS A 39 19.35 63.81 16.73
N GLU A 40 20.65 64.03 16.54
CA GLU A 40 21.49 63.18 15.69
C GLU A 40 21.48 61.73 16.17
N GLN A 41 21.58 61.51 17.48
CA GLN A 41 21.48 60.18 18.07
C GLN A 41 20.12 59.52 17.80
N TYR A 42 19.01 60.20 18.10
CA TYR A 42 17.68 59.65 17.83
C TYR A 42 17.44 59.38 16.34
N THR A 43 17.99 60.22 15.46
CA THR A 43 17.89 59.99 14.01
C THR A 43 18.62 58.72 13.60
N SER A 44 19.81 58.47 14.17
CA SER A 44 20.55 57.22 13.97
C SER A 44 19.78 56.01 14.50
N ASP A 45 19.25 56.09 15.73
CA ASP A 45 18.52 54.98 16.36
C ASP A 45 17.24 54.64 15.58
N ILE A 46 16.48 55.64 15.13
CA ILE A 46 15.29 55.45 14.28
C ILE A 46 15.69 54.73 12.98
N SER A 47 16.79 55.15 12.34
CA SER A 47 17.24 54.55 11.09
C SER A 47 17.59 53.06 11.27
N GLN A 48 18.28 52.71 12.37
CA GLN A 48 18.63 51.32 12.69
C GLN A 48 17.39 50.48 13.01
N LEU A 49 16.44 51.05 13.76
CA LEU A 49 15.18 50.36 14.08
C LEU A 49 14.34 50.11 12.83
N MET A 50 14.31 51.06 11.88
CA MET A 50 13.64 50.88 10.60
C MET A 50 14.27 49.72 9.81
N GLU A 51 15.60 49.70 9.69
CA GLU A 51 16.31 48.61 8.98
C GLU A 51 16.09 47.25 9.65
N SER A 52 16.13 47.19 10.99
CA SER A 52 15.83 45.97 11.74
C SER A 52 14.38 45.51 11.58
N THR A 53 13.44 46.45 11.45
CA THR A 53 12.02 46.15 11.23
C THR A 53 11.80 45.62 9.82
N ASP A 54 12.44 46.23 8.82
CA ASP A 54 12.37 45.79 7.43
C ASP A 54 12.96 44.39 7.26
N THR A 55 14.12 44.11 7.86
CA THR A 55 14.73 42.77 7.81
C THR A 55 13.81 41.72 8.45
N SER A 56 13.31 41.98 9.66
CA SER A 56 12.37 41.09 10.35
C SER A 56 11.07 40.88 9.57
N SER A 57 10.56 41.92 8.90
CA SER A 57 9.39 41.85 8.03
C SER A 57 9.60 40.89 6.85
N THR A 58 10.76 40.99 6.18
CA THR A 58 11.10 40.07 5.08
C THR A 58 11.29 38.63 5.54
N GLU A 59 11.83 38.42 6.75
CA GLU A 59 11.97 37.09 7.34
C GLU A 59 10.61 36.48 7.69
N TYR A 60 9.71 37.28 8.25
CA TYR A 60 8.34 36.87 8.54
C TYR A 60 7.58 36.48 7.27
N GLU A 61 7.75 37.24 6.18
CA GLU A 61 7.14 36.92 4.89
C GLU A 61 7.68 35.60 4.32
N LYS A 62 9.00 35.37 4.39
CA LYS A 62 9.62 34.09 4.00
C LYS A 62 9.08 32.92 4.81
N ALA A 63 8.98 33.07 6.13
CA ALA A 63 8.45 32.03 7.02
C ALA A 63 6.97 31.74 6.71
N THR A 64 6.17 32.77 6.43
CA THR A 64 4.77 32.64 6.04
C THR A 64 4.63 31.83 4.75
N ASN A 65 5.43 32.14 3.73
CA ASN A 65 5.45 31.40 2.47
C ASN A 65 5.85 29.93 2.67
N GLN A 66 6.82 29.65 3.54
CA GLN A 66 7.21 28.28 3.88
C GLN A 66 6.09 27.52 4.59
N VAL A 67 5.38 28.17 5.52
CA VAL A 67 4.24 27.58 6.22
C VAL A 67 3.14 27.19 5.23
N ASP A 68 2.84 28.05 4.26
CA ASP A 68 1.81 27.76 3.26
C ASP A 68 2.22 26.64 2.30
N GLU A 69 3.51 26.55 1.94
CA GLU A 69 4.03 25.41 1.19
C GLU A 69 3.90 24.10 1.98
N ILE A 70 4.23 24.10 3.27
CA ILE A 70 4.10 22.93 4.15
C ILE A 70 2.62 22.52 4.27
N LYS A 71 1.70 23.47 4.47
CA LYS A 71 0.26 23.18 4.51
C LYS A 71 -0.21 22.51 3.22
N ARG A 72 0.25 22.99 2.05
CA ARG A 72 -0.08 22.38 0.75
C ARG A 72 0.42 20.93 0.66
N LYS A 73 1.66 20.68 1.07
CA LYS A 73 2.26 19.34 1.11
C LYS A 73 1.51 18.40 2.07
N ILE A 74 1.09 18.89 3.24
CA ILE A 74 0.29 18.12 4.19
C ILE A 74 -1.04 17.71 3.57
N SER A 75 -1.75 18.65 2.93
CA SER A 75 -3.02 18.36 2.26
C SER A 75 -2.87 17.29 1.17
N GLU A 76 -1.81 17.38 0.36
CA GLU A 76 -1.50 16.39 -0.67
C GLU A 76 -1.20 14.99 -0.08
N LEU A 77 -0.38 14.93 0.98
CA LEU A 77 -0.06 13.68 1.67
C LEU A 77 -1.27 13.05 2.34
N LEU A 78 -2.17 13.86 2.91
CA LEU A 78 -3.42 13.37 3.50
C LEU A 78 -4.33 12.75 2.44
N GLU A 79 -4.43 13.35 1.26
CA GLU A 79 -5.25 12.82 0.19
C GLU A 79 -4.64 11.52 -0.38
N ARG A 80 -3.33 11.49 -0.60
CA ARG A 80 -2.62 10.28 -1.01
C ARG A 80 -2.79 9.14 0.00
N LYS A 81 -2.74 9.45 1.30
CA LYS A 81 -2.99 8.47 2.36
C LYS A 81 -4.39 7.87 2.25
N LYS A 82 -5.42 8.67 1.98
CA LYS A 82 -6.79 8.17 1.79
C LYS A 82 -6.91 7.25 0.58
N GLN A 83 -6.28 7.62 -0.53
CA GLN A 83 -6.27 6.80 -1.76
C GLN A 83 -5.64 5.44 -1.49
N ILE A 84 -4.43 5.42 -0.91
CA ILE A 84 -3.73 4.17 -0.55
C ILE A 84 -4.56 3.32 0.41
N HIS A 85 -5.23 3.94 1.39
CA HIS A 85 -6.08 3.21 2.31
C HIS A 85 -7.27 2.55 1.60
N SER A 86 -7.94 3.28 0.69
CA SER A 86 -9.03 2.75 -0.11
C SER A 86 -8.59 1.58 -1.01
N GLU A 87 -7.43 1.71 -1.67
CA GLU A 87 -6.86 0.64 -2.51
C GLU A 87 -6.53 -0.60 -1.68
N LEU A 88 -5.98 -0.42 -0.47
CA LEU A 88 -5.65 -1.52 0.42
C LEU A 88 -6.89 -2.30 0.86
N GLU A 89 -7.99 -1.61 1.18
CA GLU A 89 -9.25 -2.27 1.56
C GLU A 89 -9.84 -3.08 0.40
N LEU A 90 -9.84 -2.53 -0.83
CA LEU A 90 -10.24 -3.29 -2.02
C LEU A 90 -9.36 -4.52 -2.26
N GLN A 91 -8.06 -4.38 -2.05
CA GLN A 91 -7.13 -5.51 -2.20
C GLN A 91 -7.39 -6.59 -1.14
N LYS A 92 -7.71 -6.22 0.09
CA LYS A 92 -8.05 -7.18 1.16
C LYS A 92 -9.33 -7.94 0.82
N GLU A 93 -10.35 -7.25 0.34
CA GLU A 93 -11.62 -7.87 -0.08
C GLU A 93 -11.39 -8.87 -1.22
N GLY A 94 -10.60 -8.47 -2.24
CA GLY A 94 -10.21 -9.36 -3.33
C GLY A 94 -9.49 -10.62 -2.84
N ARG A 95 -8.52 -10.48 -1.92
CA ARG A 95 -7.81 -11.62 -1.34
C ARG A 95 -8.72 -12.56 -0.56
N LEU A 96 -9.71 -12.03 0.15
CA LEU A 96 -10.66 -12.86 0.90
C LEU A 96 -11.51 -13.71 -0.06
N LEU A 97 -11.96 -13.13 -1.17
CA LEU A 97 -12.69 -13.86 -2.21
C LEU A 97 -11.85 -14.97 -2.83
N ASP A 98 -10.58 -14.68 -3.14
CA ASP A 98 -9.65 -15.67 -3.68
C ASP A 98 -9.41 -16.82 -2.69
N GLN A 99 -9.30 -16.51 -1.39
CA GLN A 99 -9.15 -17.52 -0.33
C GLN A 99 -10.38 -18.42 -0.22
N LEU A 100 -11.59 -17.86 -0.28
CA LEU A 100 -12.83 -18.65 -0.27
C LEU A 100 -12.89 -19.58 -1.49
N LYS A 101 -12.57 -19.06 -2.67
CA LYS A 101 -12.52 -19.86 -3.89
C LYS A 101 -11.48 -20.98 -3.82
N GLN A 102 -10.33 -20.74 -3.20
CA GLN A 102 -9.32 -21.76 -2.98
C GLN A 102 -9.86 -22.90 -2.10
N ILE A 103 -10.56 -22.57 -1.01
CA ILE A 103 -11.17 -23.57 -0.12
C ILE A 103 -12.18 -24.43 -0.88
N ASP A 104 -13.02 -23.82 -1.72
CA ASP A 104 -14.00 -24.55 -2.53
C ASP A 104 -13.29 -25.53 -3.50
N LEU A 105 -12.23 -25.08 -4.17
CA LEU A 105 -11.44 -25.93 -5.07
C LEU A 105 -10.72 -27.06 -4.33
N GLU A 106 -10.23 -26.83 -3.11
CA GLU A 106 -9.62 -27.87 -2.28
C GLU A 106 -10.64 -28.95 -1.87
N ASN A 107 -11.86 -28.54 -1.54
CA ASN A 107 -12.96 -29.46 -1.24
C ASN A 107 -13.36 -30.30 -2.46
N ASP A 108 -13.49 -29.66 -3.63
CA ASP A 108 -13.78 -30.36 -4.89
C ASP A 108 -12.67 -31.36 -5.24
N LEU A 109 -11.41 -30.96 -5.07
CA LEU A 109 -10.26 -31.84 -5.31
C LEU A 109 -10.28 -33.05 -4.37
N ALA A 110 -10.58 -32.85 -3.09
CA ALA A 110 -10.68 -33.95 -2.12
C ALA A 110 -11.78 -34.94 -2.51
N SER A 111 -12.97 -34.44 -2.88
CA SER A 111 -14.09 -35.25 -3.35
C SER A 111 -13.73 -36.06 -4.61
N VAL A 112 -13.11 -35.42 -5.60
CA VAL A 112 -12.68 -36.10 -6.84
C VAL A 112 -11.61 -37.15 -6.55
N THR A 113 -10.68 -36.87 -5.63
CA THR A 113 -9.63 -37.81 -5.24
C THR A 113 -10.22 -39.06 -4.59
N GLU A 114 -11.20 -38.92 -3.70
CA GLU A 114 -11.90 -40.04 -3.08
C GLU A 114 -12.65 -40.90 -4.10
N GLN A 115 -13.33 -40.26 -5.05
CA GLN A 115 -14.00 -40.96 -6.15
C GLN A 115 -13.00 -41.72 -7.02
N HIS A 116 -11.87 -41.10 -7.34
CA HIS A 116 -10.81 -41.73 -8.12
C HIS A 116 -10.26 -42.97 -7.41
N GLU A 117 -9.95 -42.89 -6.11
CA GLU A 117 -9.50 -44.05 -5.32
C GLU A 117 -10.53 -45.19 -5.32
N THR A 118 -11.82 -44.86 -5.22
CA THR A 118 -12.90 -45.84 -5.26
C THR A 118 -12.98 -46.53 -6.62
N LEU A 119 -12.84 -45.77 -7.70
CA LEU A 119 -12.83 -46.30 -9.06
C LEU A 119 -11.61 -47.18 -9.33
N VAL A 120 -10.44 -46.79 -8.86
CA VAL A 120 -9.21 -47.60 -8.96
C VAL A 120 -9.39 -48.95 -8.26
N LYS A 121 -9.87 -48.95 -7.01
CA LYS A 121 -10.15 -50.21 -6.27
C LYS A 121 -11.14 -51.10 -7.02
N LYS A 122 -12.15 -50.51 -7.67
CA LYS A 122 -13.14 -51.24 -8.46
C LYS A 122 -12.53 -51.81 -9.74
N ASP A 123 -11.69 -51.05 -10.45
CA ASP A 123 -10.99 -51.52 -11.65
C ASP A 123 -10.05 -52.70 -11.31
N ASP A 124 -9.26 -52.57 -10.25
CA ASP A 124 -8.38 -53.64 -9.76
C ASP A 124 -9.18 -54.92 -9.42
N SER A 125 -10.33 -54.77 -8.76
CA SER A 125 -11.22 -55.88 -8.43
C SER A 125 -11.79 -56.56 -9.69
N LEU A 126 -12.17 -55.77 -10.70
CA LEU A 126 -12.67 -56.29 -11.98
C LEU A 126 -11.56 -57.03 -12.75
N ARG A 127 -10.36 -56.47 -12.82
CA ARG A 127 -9.20 -57.12 -13.44
C ARG A 127 -8.81 -58.40 -12.72
N ALA A 128 -8.79 -58.41 -11.39
CA ALA A 128 -8.54 -59.62 -10.60
C ALA A 128 -9.60 -60.70 -10.87
N ARG A 129 -10.88 -60.32 -10.89
CA ARG A 129 -11.98 -61.24 -11.23
C ARG A 129 -11.79 -61.81 -12.64
N GLN A 130 -11.45 -60.98 -13.61
CA GLN A 130 -11.25 -61.42 -14.99
C GLN A 130 -10.07 -62.38 -15.12
N LYS A 131 -8.94 -62.10 -14.45
CA LYS A 131 -7.78 -63.02 -14.36
C LYS A 131 -8.11 -64.36 -13.69
N SER A 132 -9.09 -64.38 -12.78
CA SER A 132 -9.52 -65.58 -12.08
C SER A 132 -10.50 -66.47 -12.89
N MET A 133 -11.02 -66.00 -14.02
CA MET A 133 -12.01 -66.75 -14.80
C MET A 133 -11.41 -68.02 -15.39
N LYS A 134 -11.99 -69.17 -15.04
CA LYS A 134 -11.61 -70.49 -15.55
C LYS A 134 -12.55 -70.96 -16.64
N CYS A 135 -12.00 -71.73 -17.57
CA CYS A 135 -12.77 -72.36 -18.65
C CYS A 135 -13.92 -73.21 -18.08
N ARG A 136 -15.14 -73.01 -18.60
CA ARG A 136 -16.34 -73.72 -18.14
C ARG A 136 -16.37 -75.21 -18.50
N VAL A 137 -15.55 -75.63 -19.47
CA VAL A 137 -15.45 -77.03 -19.89
C VAL A 137 -14.49 -77.81 -18.99
N CYS A 138 -13.25 -77.31 -18.80
CA CYS A 138 -12.23 -78.06 -18.06
C CYS A 138 -11.98 -77.59 -16.63
N GLY A 139 -12.40 -76.37 -16.25
CA GLY A 139 -12.15 -75.77 -14.94
C GLY A 139 -10.70 -75.44 -14.59
N LYS A 140 -9.72 -75.85 -15.42
CA LYS A 140 -8.28 -75.79 -15.11
C LYS A 140 -7.61 -74.51 -15.63
N ARG A 141 -7.77 -74.23 -16.92
CA ARG A 141 -7.11 -73.13 -17.64
C ARG A 141 -7.93 -71.84 -17.61
N GLY A 142 -7.28 -70.71 -17.79
CA GLY A 142 -7.94 -69.40 -17.94
C GLY A 142 -8.87 -69.39 -19.15
N VAL A 143 -9.95 -68.62 -19.06
CA VAL A 143 -10.75 -68.28 -20.25
C VAL A 143 -9.90 -67.41 -21.17
N GLU A 144 -9.96 -67.59 -22.48
CA GLU A 144 -9.23 -66.79 -23.48
C GLU A 144 -10.02 -66.59 -24.79
N PHE A 145 -11.05 -67.41 -25.03
CA PHE A 145 -11.82 -67.41 -26.28
C PHE A 145 -13.32 -67.27 -26.05
N ALA A 146 -13.96 -66.53 -26.96
CA ALA A 146 -15.41 -66.48 -27.15
C ALA A 146 -15.81 -67.30 -28.39
N LEU A 147 -16.98 -67.95 -28.33
CA LEU A 147 -17.57 -68.64 -29.49
C LEU A 147 -18.39 -67.68 -30.35
N LEU A 148 -18.32 -67.82 -31.67
CA LEU A 148 -19.19 -67.12 -32.61
C LEU A 148 -20.32 -68.05 -33.08
N PRO A 149 -21.55 -67.54 -33.28
CA PRO A 149 -21.96 -66.12 -33.23
C PRO A 149 -22.43 -65.63 -31.85
N CYS A 150 -22.52 -66.49 -30.83
CA CYS A 150 -23.14 -66.13 -29.55
C CYS A 150 -22.27 -65.28 -28.60
N PHE A 151 -20.98 -65.06 -28.91
CA PHE A 151 -19.99 -64.29 -28.14
C PHE A 151 -19.78 -64.71 -26.68
N HIS A 152 -20.21 -65.92 -26.28
CA HIS A 152 -20.00 -66.41 -24.92
C HIS A 152 -18.51 -66.66 -24.64
N PHE A 153 -17.94 -65.83 -23.75
CA PHE A 153 -16.54 -65.84 -23.35
C PHE A 153 -16.31 -66.74 -22.12
N CYS A 154 -16.08 -68.04 -22.36
CA CYS A 154 -15.93 -69.01 -21.26
C CYS A 154 -15.02 -70.21 -21.56
N TYR A 155 -14.22 -70.15 -22.63
CA TYR A 155 -13.38 -71.26 -23.10
C TYR A 155 -11.88 -70.96 -23.06
N CYS A 156 -11.07 -71.98 -22.75
CA CYS A 156 -9.63 -71.97 -22.97
C CYS A 156 -9.30 -72.54 -24.36
N GLU A 157 -8.07 -72.32 -24.83
CA GLU A 157 -7.66 -72.70 -26.19
C GLU A 157 -7.94 -74.18 -26.57
N PRO A 158 -7.65 -75.19 -25.73
CA PRO A 158 -7.87 -76.56 -26.16
C PRO A 158 -9.35 -76.95 -26.15
N CYS A 159 -10.11 -76.48 -25.15
CA CYS A 159 -11.53 -76.81 -25.04
C CYS A 159 -12.36 -76.14 -26.15
N VAL A 160 -12.02 -74.92 -26.56
CA VAL A 160 -12.76 -74.24 -27.64
C VAL A 160 -12.56 -74.94 -29.00
N LYS A 161 -11.44 -75.67 -29.18
CA LYS A 161 -11.18 -76.46 -30.39
C LYS A 161 -12.02 -77.74 -30.42
N GLU A 162 -12.25 -78.37 -29.26
CA GLU A 162 -12.94 -79.67 -29.15
C GLU A 162 -14.48 -79.57 -29.23
N ILE A 163 -15.09 -78.51 -28.68
CA ILE A 163 -16.57 -78.40 -28.64
C ILE A 163 -17.17 -77.93 -29.97
N SER A 164 -18.35 -78.42 -30.33
CA SER A 164 -19.10 -77.99 -31.54
C SER A 164 -20.26 -77.04 -31.24
N VAL A 165 -20.69 -76.95 -29.98
CA VAL A 165 -21.79 -76.11 -29.51
C VAL A 165 -21.37 -75.35 -28.25
N CYS A 166 -22.02 -74.20 -28.00
CA CYS A 166 -21.75 -73.39 -26.83
C CYS A 166 -22.40 -73.96 -25.57
N VAL A 167 -21.62 -74.23 -24.51
CA VAL A 167 -22.11 -74.80 -23.25
C VAL A 167 -23.00 -73.85 -22.42
N ILE A 168 -23.22 -72.62 -22.90
CA ILE A 168 -24.08 -71.62 -22.22
C ILE A 168 -25.45 -71.49 -22.89
N CYS A 169 -25.52 -71.63 -24.22
CA CYS A 169 -26.74 -71.34 -24.99
C CYS A 169 -27.04 -72.35 -26.09
N ASP A 170 -26.25 -73.42 -26.19
CA ASP A 170 -26.34 -74.49 -27.18
C ASP A 170 -26.26 -74.07 -28.66
N GLU A 171 -25.95 -72.79 -28.93
CA GLU A 171 -25.67 -72.27 -30.27
C GLU A 171 -24.48 -73.00 -30.92
N SER A 172 -24.61 -73.35 -32.20
CA SER A 172 -23.55 -74.03 -32.95
C SER A 172 -22.33 -73.12 -33.18
N LYS A 173 -21.13 -73.67 -32.97
CA LYS A 173 -19.86 -72.98 -33.17
C LYS A 173 -19.61 -72.74 -34.66
N GLN A 174 -19.62 -71.47 -35.07
CA GLN A 174 -19.24 -71.04 -36.42
C GLN A 174 -17.81 -70.49 -36.47
N GLY A 175 -17.29 -70.02 -35.33
CA GLY A 175 -15.93 -69.49 -35.22
C GLY A 175 -15.49 -69.29 -33.78
N ILE A 176 -14.23 -68.91 -33.59
CA ILE A 176 -13.66 -68.59 -32.27
C ILE A 176 -12.98 -67.22 -32.36
N GLN A 177 -13.13 -66.40 -31.32
CA GLN A 177 -12.47 -65.10 -31.20
C GLN A 177 -11.62 -65.10 -29.92
N LYS A 178 -10.31 -64.86 -30.07
CA LYS A 178 -9.43 -64.63 -28.92
C LYS A 178 -9.69 -63.23 -28.38
N ILE A 179 -9.90 -63.13 -27.07
CA ILE A 179 -10.12 -61.85 -26.39
C ILE A 179 -8.84 -61.51 -25.63
N TYR A 180 -8.31 -60.31 -25.89
CA TYR A 180 -7.19 -59.75 -25.14
C TYR A 180 -7.74 -58.72 -24.16
N TYR A 181 -7.46 -58.90 -22.88
CA TYR A 181 -7.76 -57.96 -21.81
C TYR A 181 -6.50 -57.79 -20.97
N GLY A 182 -6.14 -56.53 -20.69
CA GLY A 182 -4.92 -56.13 -19.96
C GLY A 182 -5.09 -56.17 -18.45
#